data_AF-A0AAN8AU91-F1
#
_entry.id   AF-A0AAN8AU91-F1
#
_cell.length_a   1.000
_cell.length_b   1.000
_cell.length_c   1.000
_cell.angle_alpha   90.00
_cell.angle_beta   90.00
_cell.angle_gamma   90.00
#
_symmetry.space_group_name_H-M   'P 1'
#
loop_
_entity.id
_entity.type
_entity.pdbx_description
1 polymer ?
#
loop_
_entity_poly.entity_id
_entity_poly.type
_entity_poly.pdbx_seq_one_letter_code
_entity_poly.pdbx_strand_id
1 'polypeptide(L)'
;MSPDAPKQSHWCNVAYWEHRTRVGRLYTVYEHSVSIFYDLPQGTGFCLGQLNLEHRSSTVQRTRGKIGYGILLSKEPDGVWAYNRSEHPIFVNSPTLDVPNSRTLVVRKVMPGYSIKVFDYERSYLLRHSTDADLLDGPYDPNSVRISFAKGWGPCYSRQFITSCPCWLEILLNNHR
;
A
#
# COMPACT_ATOMS: atom_id res chain seq x y z
N MET A 1 16.43 -27.35 26.07
CA MET A 1 16.77 -26.40 25.00
C MET A 1 15.87 -26.73 23.83
N SER A 2 14.82 -25.93 23.58
CA SER A 2 13.89 -26.19 22.47
C SER A 2 14.57 -25.89 21.14
N PRO A 3 14.35 -26.70 20.10
CA PRO A 3 14.91 -26.46 18.78
C PRO A 3 14.29 -25.19 18.19
N ASP A 4 15.13 -24.36 17.57
CA ASP A 4 14.76 -23.15 16.87
C ASP A 4 13.61 -23.41 15.90
N ALA A 5 12.40 -22.98 16.27
CA ALA A 5 11.31 -22.86 15.31
C ALA A 5 11.78 -21.93 14.19
N PRO A 6 11.57 -22.26 12.90
CA PRO A 6 11.94 -21.37 11.81
C PRO A 6 11.26 -20.02 12.07
N LYS A 7 12.05 -18.95 12.25
CA LYS A 7 11.53 -17.59 12.36
C LYS A 7 10.71 -17.34 11.10
N GLN A 8 9.38 -17.33 11.25
CA GLN A 8 8.49 -17.01 10.15
C GLN A 8 8.84 -15.59 9.69
N SER A 9 9.49 -15.49 8.53
CA SER A 9 9.93 -14.20 8.00
C SER A 9 8.71 -13.52 7.39
N HIS A 10 8.41 -12.30 7.87
CA HIS A 10 7.35 -11.48 7.31
C HIS A 10 7.89 -10.74 6.10
N TRP A 11 7.12 -10.73 5.01
CA TRP A 11 7.57 -10.11 3.76
C TRP A 11 7.13 -8.65 3.63
N CYS A 12 6.12 -8.22 4.38
CA CYS A 12 5.78 -6.81 4.50
C CYS A 12 5.11 -6.45 5.82
N ASN A 13 5.07 -5.15 6.10
CA ASN A 13 4.23 -4.54 7.10
C ASN A 13 3.26 -3.56 6.43
N VAL A 14 2.00 -3.54 6.87
CA VAL A 14 0.99 -2.61 6.37
C VAL A 14 0.62 -1.61 7.46
N ALA A 15 0.78 -0.32 7.16
CA ALA A 15 0.31 0.78 7.99
C ALA A 15 -0.97 1.37 7.37
N TYR A 16 -1.97 1.63 8.20
CA TYR A 16 -3.17 2.36 7.79
C TYR A 16 -3.13 3.80 8.29
N TRP A 17 -3.54 4.73 7.42
CA TRP A 17 -3.44 6.15 7.65
C TRP A 17 -4.76 6.85 7.31
N GLU A 18 -5.12 7.81 8.16
CA GLU A 18 -6.20 8.75 7.94
C GLU A 18 -5.60 10.15 7.85
N HIS A 19 -5.59 10.74 6.66
CA HIS A 19 -4.81 11.95 6.37
C HIS A 19 -3.32 11.81 6.73
N ARG A 20 -2.84 12.55 7.73
CA ARG A 20 -1.45 12.51 8.21
C ARG A 20 -1.27 11.62 9.44
N THR A 21 -2.36 11.03 9.95
CA THR A 21 -2.38 10.32 11.22
C THR A 21 -2.33 8.82 10.98
N ARG A 22 -1.35 8.15 11.59
CA ARG A 22 -1.30 6.68 11.60
C ARG A 22 -2.37 6.16 12.54
N VAL A 23 -3.20 5.24 12.07
CA VAL A 23 -4.30 4.69 12.85
C VAL A 23 -4.08 3.19 13.06
N GLY A 24 -3.99 2.79 14.33
CA GLY A 24 -3.68 1.42 14.70
C GLY A 24 -2.18 1.09 14.65
N ARG A 25 -1.88 -0.20 14.87
CA ARG A 25 -0.51 -0.75 14.81
C ARG A 25 -0.15 -1.13 13.37
N LEU A 26 1.13 -1.39 13.14
CA LEU A 26 1.56 -2.04 11.90
C LEU A 26 0.98 -3.46 11.86
N TYR A 27 0.43 -3.83 10.72
CA TYR A 27 -0.04 -5.19 10.47
C TYR A 27 1.06 -5.96 9.75
N THR A 28 1.66 -6.92 10.43
CA THR A 28 2.75 -7.74 9.90
C THR A 28 2.21 -8.92 9.09
N VAL A 29 2.70 -9.09 7.86
CA VAL A 29 2.20 -10.10 6.92
C VAL A 29 3.22 -11.23 6.74
N TYR A 30 2.84 -12.43 7.20
CA TYR A 30 3.64 -13.65 7.09
C TYR A 30 3.22 -14.50 5.89
N GLU A 31 1.91 -14.64 5.68
CA GLU A 31 1.33 -15.41 4.58
C GLU A 31 1.59 -14.76 3.23
N HIS A 32 1.66 -15.56 2.16
CA HIS A 32 1.89 -15.05 0.80
C HIS A 32 0.84 -14.04 0.34
N SER A 33 -0.36 -14.05 0.91
CA SER A 33 -1.39 -13.07 0.59
C SER A 33 -2.14 -12.60 1.84
N VAL A 34 -2.66 -11.38 1.80
CA VAL A 34 -3.45 -10.77 2.87
C VAL A 34 -4.61 -9.98 2.30
N SER A 35 -5.81 -10.21 2.85
CA SER A 35 -6.97 -9.38 2.58
C SER A 35 -6.96 -8.14 3.47
N ILE A 36 -7.18 -6.96 2.89
CA ILE A 36 -7.31 -5.70 3.64
C ILE A 36 -8.66 -5.09 3.28
N PHE A 37 -9.56 -4.98 4.25
CA PHE A 37 -10.98 -4.67 4.02
C PHE A 37 -11.56 -3.78 5.11
N TYR A 38 -12.77 -3.25 4.91
CA TYR A 38 -13.44 -2.43 5.92
C TYR A 38 -14.00 -3.29 7.04
N ASP A 39 -15.04 -4.07 6.76
CA ASP A 39 -15.68 -4.95 7.73
C ASP A 39 -16.28 -6.14 6.98
N LEU A 40 -15.83 -7.34 7.32
CA LEU A 40 -16.29 -8.60 6.72
C LEU A 40 -16.44 -9.64 7.84
N PRO A 41 -17.67 -10.15 8.09
CA PRO A 41 -17.94 -11.07 9.20
C PRO A 41 -17.08 -12.35 9.18
N GLN A 42 -16.63 -12.79 7.99
CA GLN A 42 -15.79 -13.97 7.80
C GLN A 42 -14.44 -13.64 7.14
N GLY A 43 -14.04 -12.37 7.12
CA GLY A 43 -12.79 -11.96 6.49
C GLY A 43 -11.58 -12.32 7.34
N THR A 44 -10.64 -13.09 6.80
CA THR A 44 -9.31 -13.27 7.38
C THR A 44 -8.34 -12.24 6.82
N GLY A 45 -7.65 -11.50 7.68
CA GLY A 45 -6.67 -10.48 7.25
C GLY A 45 -6.73 -9.20 8.08
N PHE A 46 -6.48 -8.07 7.44
CA PHE A 46 -6.42 -6.76 8.08
C PHE A 46 -7.76 -6.02 7.97
N CYS A 47 -8.55 -6.06 9.05
CA CYS A 47 -9.83 -5.38 9.17
C CYS A 47 -9.65 -3.92 9.61
N LEU A 48 -9.89 -2.96 8.70
CA LEU A 48 -9.75 -1.53 8.97
C LEU A 48 -10.92 -0.95 9.79
N GLY A 49 -12.06 -1.64 9.82
CA GLY A 49 -13.26 -1.31 10.57
C GLY A 49 -13.05 -1.36 12.08
N GLN A 50 -12.20 -2.29 12.54
CA GLN A 50 -11.85 -2.46 13.96
C GLN A 50 -10.88 -1.40 14.48
N LEU A 51 -10.27 -0.62 13.60
CA LEU A 51 -9.35 0.44 14.00
C LEU A 51 -10.13 1.62 14.54
N ASN A 52 -9.91 1.95 15.81
CA ASN A 52 -10.54 3.09 16.46
C ASN A 52 -9.64 4.32 16.42
N LEU A 53 -10.26 5.45 16.06
CA LEU A 53 -9.71 6.79 16.19
C LEU A 53 -10.86 7.69 16.63
N GLU A 54 -10.65 8.41 17.73
CA GLU A 54 -11.63 9.38 18.23
C GLU A 54 -11.74 10.56 17.24
N HIS A 55 -12.95 11.09 17.09
CA HIS A 55 -13.23 12.30 16.28
C HIS A 55 -12.78 12.24 14.81
N ARG A 56 -13.26 11.24 14.06
CA ARG A 56 -13.06 11.19 12.60
C ARG A 56 -13.82 12.28 11.87
N SER A 57 -13.18 12.85 10.84
CA SER A 57 -13.86 13.76 9.92
C SER A 57 -14.93 13.04 9.10
N SER A 58 -15.98 13.77 8.70
CA SER A 58 -17.05 13.24 7.84
C SER A 58 -16.54 12.69 6.51
N THR A 59 -15.46 13.27 5.97
CA THR A 59 -14.83 12.83 4.72
C THR A 59 -14.13 11.49 4.89
N VAL A 60 -13.47 11.26 6.03
CA VAL A 60 -12.84 9.98 6.36
C VAL A 60 -13.90 8.90 6.53
N GLN A 61 -14.95 9.16 7.31
CA GLN A 61 -16.04 8.20 7.53
C GLN A 61 -16.69 7.78 6.20
N ARG A 62 -16.98 8.74 5.32
CA ARG A 62 -17.52 8.47 3.98
C ARG A 62 -16.57 7.62 3.14
N THR A 63 -15.26 7.86 3.23
CA THR A 63 -14.25 7.12 2.46
C THR A 63 -14.04 5.70 3.02
N ARG A 64 -14.07 5.53 4.35
CA ARG A 64 -14.04 4.23 5.02
C ARG A 64 -15.18 3.33 4.57
N GLY A 65 -16.40 3.87 4.50
CA GLY A 65 -17.57 3.15 3.98
C GLY A 65 -17.44 2.69 2.52
N LYS A 66 -16.53 3.29 1.75
CA LYS A 66 -16.23 2.91 0.36
C LYS A 66 -15.15 1.83 0.21
N ILE A 67 -14.48 1.45 1.30
CA ILE A 67 -13.44 0.43 1.22
C ILE A 67 -14.08 -0.94 0.95
N GLY A 68 -15.18 -1.29 1.63
CA GLY A 68 -15.88 -2.56 1.41
C GLY A 68 -14.95 -3.78 1.51
N TYR A 69 -14.97 -4.67 0.51
CA TYR A 69 -14.04 -5.81 0.38
C TYR A 69 -12.57 -5.41 0.18
N GLY A 70 -12.28 -4.13 -0.04
CA GLY A 70 -10.96 -3.53 -0.10
C GLY A 70 -10.06 -4.15 -1.15
N ILE A 71 -8.89 -4.62 -0.74
CA ILE A 71 -7.89 -5.24 -1.62
C ILE A 71 -7.47 -6.61 -1.12
N LEU A 72 -6.98 -7.44 -2.04
CA LEU A 72 -6.12 -8.57 -1.73
C LEU A 72 -4.70 -8.19 -2.16
N LEU A 73 -3.76 -8.24 -1.24
CA LEU A 73 -2.34 -8.01 -1.50
C LEU A 73 -1.64 -9.37 -1.55
N SER A 74 -0.91 -9.65 -2.62
CA SER A 74 -0.28 -10.95 -2.87
C SER A 74 1.19 -10.81 -3.21
N LYS A 75 2.04 -11.63 -2.59
CA LYS A 75 3.45 -11.82 -2.94
C LYS A 75 3.58 -12.98 -3.91
N GLU A 76 3.94 -12.63 -5.13
CA GLU A 76 4.08 -13.55 -6.27
C GLU A 76 5.55 -13.62 -6.69
N PRO A 77 5.95 -14.60 -7.54
CA PRO A 77 7.35 -14.76 -7.95
C PRO A 77 7.95 -13.55 -8.65
N ASP A 78 7.13 -12.78 -9.36
CA ASP A 78 7.53 -11.65 -10.20
C ASP A 78 7.34 -10.27 -9.52
N GLY A 79 6.80 -10.26 -8.29
CA GLY A 79 6.52 -9.02 -7.57
C GLY A 79 5.40 -9.12 -6.55
N VAL A 80 4.95 -7.95 -6.11
CA VAL A 80 3.79 -7.80 -5.23
C VAL A 80 2.62 -7.24 -6.05
N TRP A 81 1.46 -7.88 -5.92
CA TRP A 81 0.24 -7.53 -6.63
C TRP A 81 -0.84 -7.03 -5.68
N ALA A 82 -1.59 -6.02 -6.11
CA ALA A 82 -2.81 -5.58 -5.45
C ALA A 82 -4.02 -5.84 -6.36
N TYR A 83 -4.97 -6.60 -5.86
CA TYR A 83 -6.23 -6.91 -6.52
C TYR A 83 -7.34 -6.08 -5.90
N ASN A 84 -7.95 -5.18 -6.68
CA ASN A 84 -9.01 -4.33 -6.18
C ASN A 84 -10.35 -5.09 -6.14
N ARG A 85 -10.80 -5.42 -4.93
CA ARG A 85 -12.09 -6.09 -4.68
C ARG A 85 -13.17 -5.13 -4.22
N SER A 86 -12.84 -3.86 -3.99
CA SER A 86 -13.81 -2.83 -3.62
C SER A 86 -14.64 -2.39 -4.82
N GLU A 87 -15.79 -1.76 -4.56
CA GLU A 87 -16.65 -1.17 -5.59
C GLU A 87 -16.16 0.21 -6.06
N HIS A 88 -15.00 0.65 -5.57
CA HIS A 88 -14.43 1.96 -5.85
C HIS A 88 -12.99 1.84 -6.38
N PRO A 89 -12.50 2.82 -7.14
CA PRO A 89 -11.12 2.79 -7.59
C PRO A 89 -10.15 2.94 -6.42
N ILE A 90 -9.02 2.26 -6.51
CA ILE A 90 -7.84 2.52 -5.68
C ILE A 90 -6.80 3.28 -6.51
N PHE A 91 -5.90 3.98 -5.83
CA PHE A 91 -4.87 4.78 -6.45
C PHE A 91 -3.53 4.37 -5.85
N VAL A 92 -2.58 4.00 -6.71
CA VAL A 92 -1.33 3.35 -6.31
C VAL A 92 -0.15 4.20 -6.75
N ASN A 93 0.79 4.42 -5.85
CA ASN A 93 2.13 4.91 -6.14
C ASN A 93 3.15 3.92 -5.60
N SER A 94 4.21 3.68 -6.37
CA SER A 94 5.28 2.78 -5.97
C SER A 94 6.55 3.12 -6.74
N PRO A 95 7.72 2.95 -6.10
CA PRO A 95 9.02 3.13 -6.73
C PRO A 95 9.21 2.45 -8.07
N THR A 96 8.64 1.26 -8.22
CA THR A 96 8.83 0.42 -9.41
C THR A 96 7.79 0.70 -10.51
N LEU A 97 6.83 1.60 -10.24
CA LEU A 97 5.84 2.05 -11.22
C LEU A 97 6.23 3.35 -11.90
N ASP A 98 7.18 4.09 -11.33
CA ASP A 98 7.68 5.33 -11.88
C ASP A 98 8.48 5.05 -13.17
N VAL A 99 8.50 6.04 -14.07
CA VAL A 99 9.22 5.93 -15.34
C VAL A 99 10.70 6.19 -15.07
N PRO A 100 11.63 5.33 -15.54
CA PRO A 100 13.06 5.59 -15.43
C PRO A 100 13.39 7.00 -15.93
N ASN A 101 14.20 7.73 -15.16
CA ASN A 101 14.67 9.09 -15.46
C ASN A 101 13.60 10.19 -15.39
N SER A 102 12.40 9.89 -14.88
CA SER A 102 11.37 10.91 -14.62
C SER A 102 11.27 11.22 -13.13
N ARG A 103 11.28 12.51 -12.79
CA ARG A 103 10.98 13.01 -11.43
C ARG A 103 9.47 13.13 -11.16
N THR A 104 8.62 12.71 -12.11
CA THR A 104 7.17 12.84 -11.96
C THR A 104 6.62 11.71 -11.11
N LEU A 105 5.99 12.06 -9.99
CA LEU A 105 5.21 11.15 -9.18
C LEU A 105 4.12 10.48 -10.03
N VAL A 106 4.21 9.16 -10.24
CA VAL A 106 3.18 8.41 -10.97
C VAL A 106 2.17 7.82 -9.99
N VAL A 107 0.90 8.18 -10.16
CA VAL A 107 -0.22 7.60 -9.42
C VAL A 107 -1.15 6.88 -10.39
N ARG A 108 -1.18 5.55 -10.32
CA ARG A 108 -1.98 4.70 -11.20
C ARG A 108 -3.35 4.41 -10.57
N LYS A 109 -4.41 4.65 -11.33
CA LYS A 109 -5.80 4.34 -10.93
C LYS A 109 -6.12 2.90 -11.30
N VAL A 110 -6.61 2.11 -10.35
CA VAL A 110 -7.02 0.72 -10.55
C VAL A 110 -8.52 0.62 -10.29
N MET A 111 -9.28 0.20 -11.31
CA MET A 111 -10.73 0.09 -11.23
C MET A 111 -11.17 -1.15 -10.42
N PRO A 112 -12.42 -1.19 -9.91
CA PRO A 112 -13.00 -2.37 -9.31
C PRO A 112 -12.84 -3.62 -10.18
N GLY A 113 -12.40 -4.74 -9.61
CA GLY A 113 -12.17 -6.01 -10.31
C GLY A 113 -10.85 -6.11 -11.08
N TYR A 114 -10.07 -5.03 -11.17
CA TYR A 114 -8.75 -5.04 -11.81
C TYR A 114 -7.63 -5.25 -10.79
N SER A 115 -6.48 -5.73 -11.27
CA SER A 115 -5.26 -5.86 -10.49
C SER A 115 -4.13 -5.02 -11.07
N ILE A 116 -3.12 -4.79 -10.25
CA ILE A 116 -1.86 -4.18 -10.69
C ILE A 116 -0.69 -4.80 -9.92
N LYS A 117 0.42 -5.02 -10.61
CA LYS A 117 1.70 -5.29 -9.96
C LYS A 117 2.16 -4.00 -9.29
N VAL A 118 2.01 -3.89 -7.98
CA VAL A 118 2.36 -2.69 -7.21
C VAL A 118 3.86 -2.62 -6.93
N PHE A 119 4.57 -3.74 -6.95
CA PHE A 119 6.02 -3.75 -6.79
C PHE A 119 6.66 -4.81 -7.69
N ASP A 120 7.60 -4.40 -8.54
CA ASP A 120 8.28 -5.29 -9.48
C ASP A 120 9.71 -5.57 -8.99
N TYR A 121 10.03 -6.85 -8.73
CA TYR A 121 11.32 -7.23 -8.14
C TYR A 121 12.50 -6.98 -9.08
N GLU A 122 12.31 -7.19 -10.38
CA GLU A 122 13.36 -6.96 -11.37
C GLU A 122 13.64 -5.46 -11.50
N ARG A 123 12.58 -4.63 -11.61
CA ARG A 123 12.75 -3.17 -11.61
C ARG A 123 13.39 -2.65 -10.33
N SER A 124 12.98 -3.17 -9.17
CA SER A 124 13.59 -2.78 -7.90
C SER A 124 15.07 -3.13 -7.85
N TYR A 125 15.47 -4.27 -8.43
CA TYR A 125 16.88 -4.64 -8.53
C TYR A 125 17.64 -3.66 -9.42
N LEU A 126 17.12 -3.35 -10.61
CA LEU A 126 17.74 -2.41 -11.55
C LEU A 126 17.90 -1.00 -10.96
N LEU A 127 16.85 -0.46 -10.32
CA LEU A 127 16.86 0.87 -9.70
C LEU A 127 17.88 1.01 -8.54
N ARG A 128 18.19 -0.09 -7.86
CA ARG A 128 19.21 -0.10 -6.80
C ARG A 128 20.64 -0.14 -7.34
N HIS A 129 20.82 -0.62 -8.57
CA HIS A 129 22.13 -0.75 -9.20
C HIS A 129 22.40 0.36 -10.23
N SER A 130 21.41 1.21 -10.53
CA SER A 130 21.61 2.44 -11.31
C SER A 130 22.29 3.50 -10.45
N THR A 131 23.36 4.11 -10.99
CA THR A 131 24.17 5.17 -10.37
C THR A 131 23.45 6.53 -10.22
N ASP A 132 22.18 6.63 -10.63
CA ASP A 132 21.35 7.86 -10.55
C ASP A 132 20.75 8.10 -9.15
N ALA A 133 21.30 7.47 -8.10
CA ALA A 133 20.87 7.67 -6.71
C ALA A 133 20.99 9.13 -6.25
N ASP A 134 21.88 9.93 -6.89
CA ASP A 134 22.10 11.35 -6.58
C ASP A 134 20.96 12.28 -7.08
N LEU A 135 19.97 11.78 -7.83
CA LEU A 135 18.87 12.59 -8.35
C LEU A 135 17.58 12.53 -7.50
N LEU A 136 17.54 11.67 -6.48
CA LEU A 136 16.40 11.49 -5.57
C LEU A 136 16.56 12.40 -4.35
N ASP A 137 16.33 13.69 -4.53
CA ASP A 137 16.42 14.68 -3.45
C ASP A 137 15.21 14.55 -2.50
N GLY A 138 15.39 13.85 -1.37
CA GLY A 138 14.43 13.73 -0.28
C GLY A 138 14.36 12.34 0.39
N PRO A 139 13.72 12.21 1.57
CA PRO A 139 13.52 10.92 2.24
C PRO A 139 12.53 10.07 1.44
N TYR A 140 13.08 9.26 0.54
CA TYR A 140 12.35 8.32 -0.30
C TYR A 140 12.65 6.88 0.16
N ASP A 141 11.61 6.12 0.50
CA ASP A 141 11.76 4.70 0.81
C ASP A 141 11.56 3.88 -0.48
N PRO A 142 12.62 3.26 -1.03
CA PRO A 142 12.54 2.47 -2.26
C PRO A 142 11.73 1.17 -2.10
N ASN A 143 11.28 0.85 -0.88
CA ASN A 143 10.51 -0.35 -0.55
C ASN A 143 9.10 -0.03 -0.06
N SER A 144 8.67 1.23 -0.14
CA SER A 144 7.35 1.68 0.31
C SER A 144 6.39 1.82 -0.88
N VAL A 145 5.30 1.06 -0.84
CA VAL A 145 4.17 1.19 -1.76
C VAL A 145 3.04 1.90 -1.05
N ARG A 146 2.41 2.86 -1.73
CA ARG A 146 1.32 3.64 -1.17
C ARG A 146 0.03 3.47 -1.95
N ILE A 147 -1.06 3.17 -1.26
CA ILE A 147 -2.37 2.90 -1.87
C ILE A 147 -3.45 3.73 -1.19
N SER A 148 -4.15 4.59 -1.94
CA SER A 148 -5.33 5.31 -1.42
C SER A 148 -6.64 4.71 -1.91
N PHE A 149 -7.62 4.65 -1.02
CA PHE A 149 -8.97 4.19 -1.33
C PHE A 149 -9.85 5.32 -1.84
N ALA A 150 -10.54 5.10 -2.96
CA ALA A 150 -11.55 5.97 -3.57
C ALA A 150 -11.09 7.40 -3.97
N LYS A 151 -9.91 7.87 -3.55
CA LYS A 151 -9.41 9.23 -3.77
C LYS A 151 -7.99 9.19 -4.34
N GLY A 152 -7.83 9.80 -5.52
CA GLY A 152 -6.52 9.96 -6.15
C GLY A 152 -5.77 11.19 -5.62
N TRP A 153 -4.45 11.19 -5.85
CA TRP A 153 -3.57 12.32 -5.59
C TRP A 153 -2.49 12.41 -6.66
N GLY A 154 -1.74 13.51 -6.66
CA GLY A 154 -0.70 13.83 -7.62
C GLY A 154 -1.13 14.90 -8.63
N PRO A 155 -0.30 15.16 -9.65
CA PRO A 155 -0.47 16.31 -10.56
C PRO A 155 -1.81 16.35 -11.29
N CYS A 156 -2.40 15.19 -11.56
CA CYS A 156 -3.68 15.07 -12.28
C CYS A 156 -4.91 15.13 -11.36
N TYR A 157 -4.75 15.43 -10.08
CA TYR A 157 -5.81 15.42 -9.08
C TYR A 157 -5.80 16.69 -8.24
N SER A 158 -6.93 16.99 -7.59
CA SER A 158 -7.01 18.13 -6.66
C SER A 158 -6.15 17.96 -5.41
N ARG A 159 -5.77 16.72 -5.07
CA ARG A 159 -4.88 16.39 -3.95
C ARG A 159 -3.48 16.23 -4.48
N GLN A 160 -2.53 17.04 -4.01
CA GLN A 160 -1.14 16.91 -4.45
C GLN A 160 -0.38 15.82 -3.68
N PHE A 161 -0.72 15.62 -2.41
CA PHE A 161 -0.03 14.68 -1.53
C PHE A 161 -0.96 13.58 -1.05
N ILE A 162 -0.43 12.37 -0.87
CA ILE A 162 -1.19 11.25 -0.34
C ILE A 162 -1.74 11.51 1.07
N THR A 163 -1.04 12.31 1.87
CA THR A 163 -1.47 12.72 3.21
C THR A 163 -2.71 13.62 3.19
N SER A 164 -3.13 14.09 2.01
CA SER A 164 -4.41 14.77 1.80
C SER A 164 -5.55 13.78 1.49
N CYS A 165 -5.24 12.51 1.23
CA CYS A 165 -6.23 11.47 1.06
C CYS A 165 -6.84 11.06 2.40
N PRO A 166 -8.17 10.81 2.45
CA PRO A 166 -8.84 10.51 3.71
C PRO A 166 -8.45 9.14 4.28
N CYS A 167 -8.25 8.13 3.42
CA CYS A 167 -7.91 6.77 3.81
C CYS A 167 -6.85 6.23 2.84
N TRP A 168 -5.72 5.77 3.38
CA TRP A 168 -4.66 5.18 2.58
C TRP A 168 -3.83 4.18 3.39
N LEU A 169 -3.07 3.37 2.66
CA LEU A 169 -2.18 2.34 3.17
C LEU A 169 -0.75 2.67 2.76
N GLU A 170 0.18 2.38 3.65
CA GLU A 170 1.59 2.28 3.36
C GLU A 170 2.03 0.84 3.55
N ILE A 171 2.57 0.21 2.52
CA ILE A 171 3.06 -1.15 2.51
C ILE A 171 4.57 -1.07 2.50
N LEU A 172 5.19 -1.49 3.60
CA LEU A 172 6.62 -1.51 3.82
C LEU A 172 7.15 -2.89 3.50
N LEU A 173 7.86 -3.03 2.37
CA LEU A 173 8.36 -4.32 1.91
C LEU A 173 9.67 -4.68 2.58
N ASN A 174 9.72 -5.85 3.18
CA ASN A 174 10.95 -6.40 3.72
C ASN A 174 11.72 -7.10 2.62
N ASN A 175 12.59 -6.37 1.96
CA ASN A 175 13.53 -6.92 0.98
C ASN A 175 14.76 -7.54 1.66
N HIS A 176 14.56 -8.26 2.76
CA HIS A 176 15.59 -9.13 3.34
C HIS A 176 15.63 -10.41 2.50
N ARG A 177 16.57 -10.46 1.56
CA ARG A 177 17.13 -11.72 1.09
C ARG A 177 17.98 -12.33 2.19
#